data_AF-A0A959HVD3-F1
#
_entry.id   AF-A0A959HVD3-F1
#
_cell.length_a   1.000
_cell.length_b   1.000
_cell.length_c   1.000
_cell.angle_alpha   90.00
_cell.angle_beta   90.00
_cell.angle_gamma   90.00
#
_symmetry.space_group_name_H-M   'P 1'
#
loop_
_entity.id
_entity.type
_entity.pdbx_description
1 polymer ?
#
loop_
_entity_poly.entity_id
_entity_poly.type
_entity_poly.pdbx_seq_one_letter_code
_entity_poly.pdbx_strand_id
1 'polypeptide(L)'
;MKPATPSSRSRLIALGSAILLIAAAFIAARMTADKGFFSFSPPATTEMPNPEADVHDPAGALQLYRTFYTAWATMILLFPALVYFWYRKRSETAGRRWLLYWTASYIVFLVHLWCAMSGFFGGDFEKMTHTSRVSAFWPDLIVAAWWGIDIIVAWTQKTDRRWIEIQRVIVHLAVFILFVAGSAYEGEVMVSKVLGYTLAATVLGALVRRYLRKEV
;
A
#
# COMPACT_ATOMS: atom_id res chain seq x y z
N MET A 1 10.04 -23.23 3.91
CA MET A 1 10.44 -23.20 5.33
C MET A 1 9.60 -22.12 5.98
N LYS A 2 8.84 -22.45 7.05
CA LYS A 2 8.07 -21.43 7.80
C LYS A 2 9.06 -20.36 8.30
N PRO A 3 8.79 -19.05 8.12
CA PRO A 3 9.58 -18.04 8.80
C PRO A 3 9.46 -18.29 10.30
N ALA A 4 10.58 -18.38 11.01
CA ALA A 4 10.54 -18.54 12.45
C ALA A 4 9.78 -17.36 13.07
N THR A 5 9.08 -17.61 14.16
CA THR A 5 8.23 -16.61 14.82
C THR A 5 9.04 -15.35 15.13
N PRO A 6 8.55 -14.15 14.75
CA PRO A 6 9.24 -12.91 15.08
C PRO A 6 9.29 -12.68 16.60
N SER A 7 10.43 -12.20 17.10
CA SER A 7 10.57 -11.81 18.51
C SER A 7 9.57 -10.71 18.90
N SER A 8 9.21 -10.63 20.18
CA SER A 8 8.29 -9.60 20.68
C SER A 8 8.80 -8.19 20.36
N ARG A 9 10.11 -7.96 20.52
CA ARG A 9 10.76 -6.69 20.14
C ARG A 9 10.54 -6.33 18.66
N SER A 10 10.70 -7.29 17.76
CA SER A 10 10.53 -7.03 16.32
C SER A 10 9.08 -6.72 15.95
N ARG A 11 8.13 -7.40 16.60
CA ARG A 11 6.69 -7.12 16.47
C ARG A 11 6.35 -5.71 16.93
N LEU A 12 6.85 -5.31 18.09
CA LEU A 12 6.67 -3.96 18.63
C LEU A 12 7.26 -2.88 17.72
N ILE A 13 8.44 -3.12 17.13
CA ILE A 13 9.04 -2.18 16.17
C ILE A 13 8.17 -2.03 14.93
N ALA A 14 7.69 -3.13 14.35
CA ALA A 14 6.85 -3.08 13.15
C ALA A 14 5.52 -2.39 13.41
N LEU A 15 4.85 -2.73 14.52
CA LEU A 15 3.60 -2.09 14.93
C LEU A 15 3.80 -0.61 15.28
N GLY A 16 4.86 -0.30 16.02
CA GLY A 16 5.23 1.08 16.35
C GLY A 16 5.51 1.90 15.08
N SER A 17 6.18 1.31 14.08
CA SER A 17 6.40 1.97 12.78
C SER A 17 5.08 2.26 12.06
N ALA A 18 4.13 1.32 12.07
CA ALA A 18 2.80 1.54 11.50
C ALA A 18 2.05 2.67 12.22
N ILE A 19 2.01 2.65 13.55
CA ILE A 19 1.35 3.69 14.35
C ILE A 19 1.99 5.06 14.11
N LEU A 20 3.33 5.14 14.11
CA LEU A 20 4.06 6.38 13.85
C LEU A 20 3.78 6.94 12.46
N LEU A 21 3.75 6.08 11.43
CA LEU A 21 3.47 6.52 10.06
C LEU A 21 2.00 6.94 9.88
N ILE A 22 1.04 6.27 10.53
CA ILE A 22 -0.35 6.72 10.57
C ILE A 22 -0.44 8.10 11.25
N ALA A 23 0.17 8.26 12.42
CA ALA A 23 0.17 9.54 13.14
C ALA A 23 0.81 10.66 12.29
N ALA A 24 1.95 10.38 11.66
CA ALA A 24 2.62 11.32 10.77
C ALA A 24 1.73 11.69 9.57
N ALA A 25 1.03 10.72 8.96
CA ALA A 25 0.10 10.98 7.86
C ALA A 25 -1.04 11.91 8.27
N PHE A 26 -1.61 11.72 9.47
CA PHE A 26 -2.71 12.53 9.98
C PHE A 26 -2.24 13.95 10.36
N ILE A 27 -1.05 14.07 10.95
CA ILE A 27 -0.43 15.36 11.25
C ILE A 27 -0.13 16.11 9.95
N ALA A 28 0.50 15.45 8.97
CA ALA A 28 0.79 16.02 7.67
C ALA A 28 -0.49 16.52 6.99
N ALA A 29 -1.55 15.69 6.96
CA ALA A 29 -2.85 16.08 6.41
C ALA A 29 -3.37 17.37 7.04
N ARG A 30 -3.33 17.47 8.38
CA ARG A 30 -3.78 18.67 9.10
C ARG A 30 -2.91 19.90 8.81
N MET A 31 -1.62 19.72 8.60
CA MET A 31 -0.66 20.80 8.36
C MET A 31 -0.67 21.33 6.92
N THR A 32 -1.31 20.62 5.99
CA THR A 32 -1.24 20.95 4.56
C THR A 32 -2.59 21.03 3.86
N ALA A 33 -3.70 20.63 4.48
CA ALA A 33 -5.03 20.60 3.85
C ALA A 33 -5.48 21.97 3.28
N ASP A 34 -5.00 23.07 3.86
CA ASP A 34 -5.29 24.45 3.47
C ASP A 34 -4.27 25.03 2.47
N LYS A 35 -3.25 24.26 2.07
CA LYS A 35 -2.11 24.74 1.27
C LYS A 35 -2.21 24.44 -0.23
N GLY A 36 -3.31 23.84 -0.68
CA GLY A 36 -3.53 23.52 -2.10
C GLY A 36 -2.48 22.56 -2.70
N PHE A 37 -1.93 21.67 -1.87
CA PHE A 37 -0.93 20.67 -2.29
C PHE A 37 -1.54 19.57 -3.17
N PHE A 38 -2.81 19.23 -2.95
CA PHE A 38 -3.60 18.33 -3.81
C PHE A 38 -4.80 19.07 -4.40
N SER A 39 -5.18 18.68 -5.60
CA SER A 39 -6.32 19.12 -6.39
C SER A 39 -7.62 18.60 -5.81
N PHE A 40 -8.57 19.52 -5.66
CA PHE A 40 -9.93 19.22 -5.24
C PHE A 40 -10.79 18.63 -6.35
N SER A 41 -10.45 18.90 -7.61
CA SER A 41 -11.03 18.21 -8.77
C SER A 41 -10.24 16.94 -9.08
N PRO A 42 -10.93 15.85 -9.41
CA PRO A 42 -10.26 14.62 -9.79
C PRO A 42 -9.59 14.78 -11.17
N PRO A 43 -8.68 13.88 -11.57
CA PRO A 43 -8.00 13.97 -12.86
C PRO A 43 -8.99 13.92 -14.02
N ALA A 44 -8.82 14.79 -15.02
CA ALA A 44 -9.60 14.72 -16.25
C ALA A 44 -9.29 13.43 -17.03
N THR A 45 -10.33 12.82 -17.62
CA THR A 45 -10.21 11.65 -18.49
C THR A 45 -10.91 11.91 -19.82
N THR A 46 -10.79 10.98 -20.78
CA THR A 46 -11.53 11.05 -22.04
C THR A 46 -13.05 11.03 -21.84
N GLU A 47 -13.51 10.34 -20.79
CA GLU A 47 -14.93 10.22 -20.43
C GLU A 47 -15.41 11.39 -19.56
N MET A 48 -14.52 11.96 -18.74
CA MET A 48 -14.78 13.11 -17.88
C MET A 48 -13.72 14.20 -18.10
N PRO A 49 -13.83 15.00 -19.17
CA PRO A 49 -12.81 16.00 -19.51
C PRO A 49 -12.77 17.20 -18.56
N ASN A 50 -13.90 17.50 -17.90
CA ASN A 50 -14.03 18.63 -16.97
C ASN A 50 -14.74 18.17 -15.69
N PRO A 51 -14.08 17.38 -14.83
CA PRO A 51 -14.73 16.87 -13.64
C PRO A 51 -14.92 17.97 -12.58
N GLU A 52 -16.08 17.96 -11.94
CA GLU A 52 -16.38 18.87 -10.83
C GLU A 52 -15.47 18.60 -9.62
N ALA A 53 -15.29 19.62 -8.77
CA ALA A 53 -14.54 19.44 -7.53
C ALA A 53 -15.25 18.45 -6.61
N ASP A 54 -14.51 17.50 -6.04
CA ASP A 54 -15.02 16.56 -5.02
C ASP A 54 -14.92 17.14 -3.60
N VAL A 55 -14.30 18.31 -3.45
CA VAL A 55 -14.06 18.98 -2.18
C VAL A 55 -14.59 20.41 -2.24
N HIS A 56 -15.52 20.71 -1.34
CA HIS A 56 -16.16 22.03 -1.25
C HIS A 56 -15.95 22.72 0.11
N ASP A 57 -15.37 22.00 1.08
CA ASP A 57 -15.19 22.51 2.44
C ASP A 57 -13.87 22.04 3.06
N PRO A 58 -13.41 22.68 4.16
CA PRO A 58 -12.17 22.31 4.84
C PRO A 58 -12.15 20.89 5.42
N ALA A 59 -13.30 20.33 5.78
CA ALA A 59 -13.38 18.97 6.33
C ALA A 59 -13.14 17.93 5.23
N GLY A 60 -13.74 18.12 4.05
CA GLY A 60 -13.49 17.31 2.85
C GLY A 60 -12.02 17.37 2.43
N ALA A 61 -11.40 18.56 2.47
CA ALA A 61 -9.97 18.72 2.19
C ALA A 61 -9.11 17.89 3.16
N LEU A 62 -9.41 17.95 4.46
CA LEU A 62 -8.69 17.16 5.46
C LEU A 62 -8.82 15.64 5.21
N GLN A 63 -10.00 15.15 4.83
CA GLN A 63 -10.20 13.73 4.54
C GLN A 63 -9.48 13.30 3.27
N LEU A 64 -9.51 14.12 2.21
CA LEU A 64 -8.75 13.86 0.99
C LEU A 64 -7.25 13.70 1.29
N TYR A 65 -6.70 14.61 2.08
CA TYR A 65 -5.28 14.60 2.42
C TYR A 65 -4.91 13.40 3.29
N ARG A 66 -5.78 13.00 4.23
CA ARG A 66 -5.58 11.75 5.00
C ARG A 66 -5.52 10.54 4.09
N THR A 67 -6.39 10.46 3.09
CA THR A 67 -6.39 9.38 2.11
C THR A 67 -5.05 9.30 1.37
N PHE A 68 -4.54 10.41 0.85
CA PHE A 68 -3.24 10.41 0.17
C PHE A 68 -2.07 10.07 1.10
N TYR A 69 -1.98 10.70 2.27
CA TYR A 69 -0.84 10.45 3.16
C TYR A 69 -0.84 9.05 3.77
N THR A 70 -2.00 8.44 4.02
CA THR A 70 -2.08 7.04 4.48
C THR A 70 -1.71 6.05 3.37
N ALA A 71 -1.97 6.36 2.09
CA ALA A 71 -1.45 5.60 0.96
C ALA A 71 0.09 5.63 0.95
N TRP A 72 0.68 6.83 1.10
CA TRP A 72 2.14 6.99 1.16
C TRP A 72 2.76 6.27 2.36
N ALA A 73 2.13 6.36 3.54
CA ALA A 73 2.54 5.62 4.73
C ALA A 73 2.53 4.10 4.50
N THR A 74 1.50 3.58 3.81
CA THR A 74 1.43 2.18 3.41
C THR A 74 2.61 1.80 2.51
N MET A 75 2.90 2.61 1.50
CA MET A 75 4.01 2.37 0.58
C MET A 75 5.35 2.30 1.32
N ILE A 76 5.63 3.23 2.24
CA ILE A 76 6.90 3.25 2.99
C ILE A 76 7.16 1.92 3.71
N LEU A 77 6.14 1.29 4.28
CA LEU A 77 6.25 -0.04 4.90
C LEU A 77 6.23 -1.19 3.89
N LEU A 78 5.57 -1.00 2.76
CA LEU A 78 5.47 -1.98 1.69
C LEU A 78 6.82 -2.20 0.98
N PHE A 79 7.66 -1.15 0.86
CA PHE A 79 9.01 -1.24 0.28
C PHE A 79 9.83 -2.38 0.88
N PRO A 80 10.13 -2.38 2.20
CA PRO A 80 10.90 -3.46 2.79
C PRO A 80 10.17 -4.80 2.71
N ALA A 81 8.83 -4.83 2.78
CA ALA A 81 8.07 -6.08 2.64
C ALA A 81 8.34 -6.76 1.28
N LEU A 82 8.16 -6.03 0.18
CA LEU A 82 8.34 -6.55 -1.17
C LEU A 82 9.80 -6.88 -1.50
N VAL A 83 10.76 -6.14 -0.93
CA VAL A 83 12.19 -6.46 -1.06
C VAL A 83 12.52 -7.76 -0.31
N TYR A 84 12.15 -7.87 0.96
CA TYR A 84 12.46 -9.06 1.77
C TYR A 84 11.73 -10.31 1.29
N PHE A 85 10.58 -10.16 0.62
CA PHE A 85 9.85 -11.27 0.01
C PHE A 85 10.76 -12.13 -0.88
N TRP A 86 11.62 -11.50 -1.68
CA TRP A 86 12.56 -12.19 -2.57
C TRP A 86 13.70 -12.90 -1.84
N TYR A 87 13.91 -12.67 -0.54
CA TYR A 87 14.97 -13.32 0.23
C TYR A 87 14.42 -14.24 1.34
N ARG A 88 13.10 -14.28 1.52
CA ARG A 88 12.42 -14.93 2.66
C ARG A 88 12.75 -16.41 2.88
N LYS A 89 13.06 -17.14 1.80
CA LYS A 89 13.40 -18.58 1.86
C LYS A 89 14.88 -18.85 2.07
N ARG A 90 15.73 -17.84 1.86
CA ARG A 90 17.20 -17.95 2.00
C ARG A 90 17.72 -17.42 3.34
N SER A 91 16.92 -16.61 4.03
CA SER A 91 17.28 -16.05 5.32
C SER A 91 16.06 -16.00 6.23
N GLU A 92 16.18 -16.62 7.40
CA GLU A 92 15.17 -16.58 8.46
C GLU A 92 14.87 -15.12 8.88
N THR A 93 15.90 -14.28 8.95
CA THR A 93 15.76 -12.85 9.23
C THR A 93 14.97 -12.15 8.12
N ALA A 94 15.26 -12.43 6.85
CA ALA A 94 14.48 -11.87 5.74
C ALA A 94 13.01 -12.34 5.80
N GLY A 95 12.77 -13.61 6.10
CA GLY A 95 11.41 -14.15 6.26
C GLY A 95 10.63 -13.48 7.39
N ARG A 96 11.25 -13.25 8.55
CA ARG A 96 10.66 -12.51 9.67
C ARG A 96 10.34 -11.07 9.30
N ARG A 97 11.29 -10.36 8.67
CA ARG A 97 11.11 -8.95 8.28
C ARG A 97 10.04 -8.82 7.22
N TRP A 98 10.04 -9.68 6.19
CA TRP A 98 8.98 -9.76 5.20
C TRP A 98 7.61 -9.85 5.87
N LEU A 99 7.39 -10.86 6.74
CA LEU A 99 6.09 -11.08 7.38
C LEU A 99 5.65 -9.87 8.21
N LEU A 100 6.56 -9.26 8.97
CA LEU A 100 6.27 -8.10 9.81
C LEU A 100 5.90 -6.86 8.98
N TYR A 101 6.70 -6.51 7.98
CA TYR A 101 6.43 -5.34 7.14
C TYR A 101 5.23 -5.56 6.23
N TRP A 102 4.99 -6.78 5.75
CA TRP A 102 3.80 -7.16 4.99
C TRP A 102 2.53 -7.02 5.82
N THR A 103 2.57 -7.44 7.09
CA THR A 103 1.45 -7.27 8.02
C THR A 103 1.24 -5.81 8.39
N ALA A 104 2.32 -5.08 8.70
CA ALA A 104 2.26 -3.69 9.10
C ALA A 104 1.75 -2.78 7.97
N SER A 105 2.23 -2.97 6.73
CA SER A 105 1.73 -2.24 5.56
C SER A 105 0.25 -2.53 5.30
N TYR A 106 -0.20 -3.78 5.43
CA TYR A 106 -1.63 -4.10 5.32
C TYR A 106 -2.49 -3.38 6.35
N ILE A 107 -2.05 -3.29 7.62
CA ILE A 107 -2.79 -2.54 8.65
C ILE A 107 -2.92 -1.06 8.27
N VAL A 108 -1.83 -0.43 7.80
CA VAL A 108 -1.88 0.97 7.34
C VAL A 108 -2.76 1.10 6.09
N PHE A 109 -2.75 0.10 5.20
CA PHE A 109 -3.62 0.07 4.03
C PHE A 109 -5.11 0.00 4.40
N LEU A 110 -5.48 -0.77 5.43
CA LEU A 110 -6.85 -0.79 5.94
C LEU A 110 -7.28 0.58 6.49
N VAL A 111 -6.37 1.31 7.14
CA VAL A 111 -6.63 2.69 7.56
C VAL A 111 -6.80 3.60 6.35
N HIS A 112 -5.99 3.42 5.31
CA HIS A 112 -6.14 4.15 4.04
C HIS A 112 -7.52 3.89 3.40
N LEU A 113 -7.95 2.62 3.28
CA LEU A 113 -9.26 2.27 2.75
C LEU A 113 -10.38 2.88 3.60
N TRP A 114 -10.27 2.86 4.92
CA TRP A 114 -11.25 3.50 5.79
C TRP A 114 -11.30 5.03 5.60
N CYS A 115 -10.14 5.69 5.51
CA CYS A 115 -10.06 7.12 5.21
C CYS A 115 -10.68 7.46 3.84
N ALA A 116 -10.43 6.64 2.81
CA ALA A 116 -11.01 6.83 1.49
C ALA A 116 -12.52 6.60 1.50
N MET A 117 -12.94 5.38 1.85
CA MET A 117 -14.32 4.93 1.67
C MET A 117 -15.28 5.61 2.64
N SER A 118 -14.96 5.62 3.93
CA SER A 118 -15.84 6.17 4.96
C SER A 118 -15.55 7.64 5.25
N GLY A 119 -14.28 8.04 5.21
CA GLY A 119 -13.87 9.41 5.51
C GLY A 119 -14.17 10.39 4.38
N PHE A 120 -13.61 10.13 3.19
CA PHE A 120 -13.68 11.05 2.06
C PHE A 120 -14.97 10.88 1.24
N PHE A 121 -15.32 9.64 0.90
CA PHE A 121 -16.53 9.34 0.11
C PHE A 121 -17.78 9.15 0.97
N GLY A 122 -17.70 9.21 2.30
CA GLY A 122 -18.87 9.10 3.18
C GLY A 122 -19.64 7.78 3.07
N GLY A 123 -19.03 6.73 2.50
CA GLY A 123 -19.68 5.46 2.19
C GLY A 123 -20.46 5.43 0.88
N ASP A 124 -20.29 6.41 -0.01
CA ASP A 124 -20.93 6.45 -1.33
C ASP A 124 -20.16 5.59 -2.36
N PHE A 125 -20.59 4.33 -2.50
CA PHE A 125 -20.01 3.36 -3.45
C PHE A 125 -20.30 3.72 -4.91
N GLU A 126 -21.41 4.39 -5.18
CA GLU A 126 -21.75 4.83 -6.54
C GLU A 126 -20.75 5.90 -6.98
N LYS A 127 -20.51 6.90 -6.15
CA LYS A 127 -19.49 7.92 -6.42
C LYS A 127 -18.10 7.31 -6.58
N MET A 128 -17.71 6.39 -5.70
CA MET A 128 -16.39 5.72 -5.75
C MET A 128 -16.16 4.92 -7.04
N THR A 129 -17.21 4.35 -7.61
CA THR A 129 -17.10 3.51 -8.82
C THR A 129 -17.12 4.32 -10.12
N HIS A 130 -17.54 5.59 -10.07
CA HIS A 130 -17.69 6.44 -11.25
C HIS A 130 -16.75 7.66 -11.28
N THR A 131 -16.01 7.94 -10.20
CA THR A 131 -15.01 9.02 -10.18
C THR A 131 -13.66 8.58 -10.77
N SER A 132 -13.01 9.46 -11.52
CA SER A 132 -11.64 9.24 -12.02
C SER A 132 -10.57 9.34 -10.93
N ARG A 133 -10.93 9.77 -9.71
CA ARG A 133 -10.02 9.80 -8.57
C ARG A 133 -9.69 8.40 -8.05
N VAL A 134 -10.60 7.45 -8.23
CA VAL A 134 -10.45 6.07 -7.79
C VAL A 134 -10.17 5.24 -9.03
N SER A 135 -8.91 4.91 -9.25
CA SER A 135 -8.49 4.24 -10.48
C SER A 135 -8.86 2.76 -10.54
N ALA A 136 -8.97 2.10 -9.38
CA ALA A 136 -9.09 0.65 -9.33
C ALA A 136 -9.98 0.18 -8.17
N PHE A 137 -11.21 0.72 -8.06
CA PHE A 137 -12.11 0.41 -6.94
C PHE A 137 -12.27 -1.09 -6.64
N TRP A 138 -12.72 -1.88 -7.62
CA TRP A 138 -12.93 -3.32 -7.43
C TRP A 138 -11.62 -4.09 -7.25
N PRO A 139 -10.57 -3.86 -8.07
CA PRO A 139 -9.26 -4.47 -7.82
C PRO A 139 -8.72 -4.20 -6.42
N ASP A 140 -8.84 -2.98 -5.88
CA ASP A 140 -8.37 -2.61 -4.55
C ASP A 140 -9.02 -3.44 -3.45
N LEU A 141 -10.36 -3.59 -3.49
CA LEU A 141 -11.09 -4.39 -2.50
C LEU A 141 -10.76 -5.88 -2.59
N ILE A 142 -10.65 -6.42 -3.81
CA ILE A 142 -10.29 -7.82 -4.03
C ILE A 142 -8.87 -8.09 -3.52
N VAL A 143 -7.92 -7.21 -3.85
CA VAL A 143 -6.54 -7.32 -3.40
C VAL A 143 -6.43 -7.14 -1.90
N ALA A 144 -7.19 -6.22 -1.29
CA ALA A 144 -7.23 -6.05 0.17
C ALA A 144 -7.67 -7.34 0.87
N ALA A 145 -8.80 -7.92 0.45
CA ALA A 145 -9.30 -9.17 1.02
C ALA A 145 -8.29 -10.32 0.82
N TRP A 146 -7.72 -10.44 -0.37
CA TRP A 146 -6.75 -11.49 -0.68
C TRP A 146 -5.44 -11.33 0.10
N TRP A 147 -4.97 -10.10 0.27
CA TRP A 147 -3.80 -9.79 1.10
C TRP A 147 -4.05 -10.17 2.57
N GLY A 148 -5.22 -9.85 3.11
CA GLY A 148 -5.62 -10.31 4.45
C GLY A 148 -5.56 -11.83 4.60
N ILE A 149 -6.08 -12.57 3.61
CA ILE A 149 -5.99 -14.03 3.58
C ILE A 149 -4.53 -14.50 3.53
N ASP A 150 -3.67 -13.90 2.71
CA ASP A 150 -2.24 -14.25 2.63
C ASP A 150 -1.53 -14.08 3.98
N ILE A 151 -1.83 -12.99 4.70
CA ILE A 151 -1.30 -12.74 6.04
C ILE A 151 -1.75 -13.84 7.00
N ILE A 152 -3.04 -14.16 7.03
CA ILE A 152 -3.57 -15.24 7.89
C ILE A 152 -2.86 -16.56 7.59
N VAL A 153 -2.71 -16.91 6.30
CA VAL A 153 -1.97 -18.11 5.87
C VAL A 153 -0.51 -18.04 6.30
N ALA A 154 0.16 -16.88 6.16
CA ALA A 154 1.56 -16.70 6.51
C ALA A 154 1.85 -16.88 8.00
N TRP A 155 0.93 -16.45 8.87
CA TRP A 155 1.06 -16.62 10.32
C TRP A 155 0.70 -18.05 10.78
N THR A 156 -0.36 -18.64 10.22
CA THR A 156 -0.92 -19.89 10.72
C THR A 156 -0.23 -21.13 10.14
N GLN A 157 0.09 -21.15 8.85
CA GLN A 157 0.63 -22.36 8.23
C GLN A 157 2.07 -22.68 8.66
N LYS A 158 2.37 -23.98 8.69
CA LYS A 158 3.70 -24.52 9.01
C LYS A 158 4.41 -25.15 7.81
N THR A 159 3.67 -25.53 6.78
CA THR A 159 4.19 -26.27 5.62
C THR A 159 4.05 -25.46 4.33
N ASP A 160 5.11 -25.44 3.53
CA ASP A 160 5.08 -24.73 2.24
C ASP A 160 4.46 -25.64 1.17
N ARG A 161 3.15 -25.54 0.96
CA ARG A 161 2.50 -26.17 -0.19
C ARG A 161 2.73 -25.32 -1.44
N ARG A 162 2.93 -25.95 -2.60
CA ARG A 162 3.20 -25.26 -3.88
C ARG A 162 2.12 -24.25 -4.26
N TRP A 163 0.85 -24.56 -4.00
CA TRP A 163 -0.26 -23.64 -4.31
C TRP A 163 -0.22 -22.35 -3.48
N ILE A 164 0.25 -22.41 -2.22
CA ILE A 164 0.40 -21.24 -1.35
C ILE A 164 1.51 -20.35 -1.85
N GLU A 165 2.60 -20.96 -2.31
CA GLU A 165 3.69 -20.20 -2.91
C GLU A 165 3.23 -19.43 -4.15
N ILE A 166 2.45 -20.08 -5.03
CA ILE A 166 1.90 -19.46 -6.23
C ILE A 166 0.97 -18.30 -5.85
N GLN A 167 -0.03 -18.57 -4.99
CA GLN A 167 -0.94 -17.54 -4.51
C GLN A 167 -0.19 -16.36 -3.89
N ARG A 168 0.83 -16.64 -3.07
CA ARG A 168 1.61 -15.60 -2.42
C ARG A 168 2.38 -14.74 -3.42
N VAL A 169 2.99 -15.35 -4.44
CA VAL A 169 3.65 -14.59 -5.51
C VAL A 169 2.63 -13.72 -6.25
N ILE A 170 1.45 -14.25 -6.55
CA ILE A 170 0.42 -13.49 -7.27
C ILE A 170 -0.08 -12.30 -6.44
N VAL A 171 -0.38 -12.47 -5.14
CA VAL A 171 -0.85 -11.34 -4.31
C VAL A 171 0.23 -10.27 -4.15
N HIS A 172 1.51 -10.66 -4.04
CA HIS A 172 2.62 -9.69 -3.98
C HIS A 172 2.76 -8.92 -5.28
N LEU A 173 2.58 -9.60 -6.42
CA LEU A 173 2.59 -8.97 -7.74
C LEU A 173 1.39 -8.04 -7.91
N ALA A 174 0.20 -8.44 -7.49
CA ALA A 174 -1.02 -7.63 -7.55
C ALA A 174 -0.88 -6.36 -6.71
N VAL A 175 -0.44 -6.48 -5.45
CA VAL A 175 -0.16 -5.33 -4.57
C VAL A 175 0.94 -4.45 -5.16
N PHE A 176 2.02 -5.04 -5.69
CA PHE A 176 3.08 -4.27 -6.35
C PHE A 176 2.54 -3.46 -7.54
N ILE A 177 1.78 -4.08 -8.45
CA ILE A 177 1.21 -3.42 -9.62
C ILE A 177 0.27 -2.30 -9.20
N LEU A 178 -0.65 -2.57 -8.28
CA LEU A 178 -1.64 -1.62 -7.79
C LEU A 178 -0.97 -0.37 -7.20
N PHE A 179 0.00 -0.55 -6.30
CA PHE A 179 0.69 0.59 -5.70
C PHE A 179 1.58 1.33 -6.69
N VAL A 180 2.27 0.64 -7.60
CA VAL A 180 3.10 1.30 -8.63
C VAL A 180 2.24 2.03 -9.64
N ALA A 181 1.14 1.43 -10.12
CA ALA A 181 0.17 2.08 -11.01
C ALA A 181 -0.41 3.34 -10.37
N GLY A 182 -1.00 3.19 -9.17
CA GLY A 182 -1.66 4.27 -8.43
C GLY A 182 -0.73 5.42 -8.05
N SER A 183 0.55 5.15 -7.78
CA SER A 183 1.50 6.19 -7.38
C SER A 183 2.35 6.74 -8.53
N ALA A 184 2.94 5.89 -9.38
CA ALA A 184 3.89 6.31 -10.41
C ALA A 184 3.20 6.91 -11.64
N TYR A 185 2.05 6.35 -12.03
CA TYR A 185 1.33 6.76 -13.23
C TYR A 185 0.19 7.72 -12.89
N GLU A 186 -0.63 7.36 -11.91
CA GLU A 186 -1.83 8.11 -11.52
C GLU A 186 -1.57 9.11 -10.39
N GLY A 187 -0.37 9.11 -9.82
CA GLY A 187 -0.01 10.01 -8.74
C GLY A 187 -0.14 11.47 -9.16
N GLU A 188 -0.96 12.22 -8.42
CA GLU A 188 -1.30 13.60 -8.76
C GLU A 188 -0.09 14.54 -8.63
N VAL A 189 0.73 14.33 -7.60
CA VAL A 189 1.90 15.16 -7.29
C VAL A 189 3.21 14.42 -7.52
N MET A 190 4.28 15.18 -7.78
CA MET A 190 5.61 14.63 -8.06
C MET A 190 6.11 13.69 -6.95
N VAL A 191 5.82 14.00 -5.68
CA VAL A 191 6.23 13.16 -4.54
C VAL A 191 5.62 11.75 -4.65
N SER A 192 4.35 11.64 -5.03
CA SER A 192 3.68 10.35 -5.25
C SER A 192 4.38 9.56 -6.37
N LYS A 193 4.68 10.24 -7.48
CA LYS A 193 5.37 9.62 -8.62
C LYS A 193 6.74 9.10 -8.25
N VAL A 194 7.53 9.91 -7.54
CA VAL A 194 8.85 9.52 -7.05
C VAL A 194 8.77 8.31 -6.12
N LEU A 195 7.81 8.28 -5.19
CA LEU A 195 7.58 7.11 -4.33
C LEU A 195 7.29 5.85 -5.17
N GLY A 196 6.41 5.96 -6.18
CA GLY A 196 6.07 4.84 -7.06
C GLY A 196 7.24 4.30 -7.87
N TYR A 197 7.99 5.17 -8.54
CA TYR A 197 9.18 4.76 -9.30
C TYR A 197 10.28 4.21 -8.40
N THR A 198 10.47 4.77 -7.20
CA THR A 198 11.46 4.25 -6.24
C THR A 198 11.06 2.85 -5.75
N LEU A 199 9.76 2.61 -5.51
CA LEU A 199 9.26 1.28 -5.17
C LEU A 199 9.58 0.28 -6.28
N ALA A 200 9.22 0.63 -7.51
CA ALA A 200 9.46 -0.19 -8.69
C ALA A 200 10.96 -0.52 -8.85
N ALA A 201 11.81 0.50 -8.85
CA ALA A 201 13.26 0.32 -9.00
C ALA A 201 13.86 -0.56 -7.89
N THR A 202 13.43 -0.37 -6.64
CA THR A 202 13.97 -1.13 -5.50
C THR A 202 13.56 -2.60 -5.56
N VAL A 203 12.29 -2.89 -5.85
CA VAL A 203 11.78 -4.27 -5.93
C VAL A 203 12.34 -5.00 -7.14
N LEU A 204 12.40 -4.35 -8.30
CA LEU A 204 13.00 -4.92 -9.51
C LEU A 204 14.51 -5.14 -9.34
N GLY A 205 15.23 -4.18 -8.74
CA GLY A 205 16.64 -4.32 -8.41
C GLY A 205 16.91 -5.50 -7.47
N ALA A 206 16.05 -5.69 -6.45
CA ALA A 206 16.11 -6.84 -5.57
C ALA A 206 15.87 -8.17 -6.30
N LEU A 207 14.92 -8.21 -7.24
CA LEU A 207 14.63 -9.37 -8.08
C LEU A 207 15.79 -9.70 -9.02
N VAL A 208 16.31 -8.71 -9.75
CA VAL A 208 17.45 -8.86 -10.67
C VAL A 208 18.67 -9.35 -9.89
N ARG A 209 18.98 -8.75 -8.74
CA ARG A 209 20.09 -9.20 -7.88
C ARG A 209 19.92 -10.65 -7.44
N ARG A 210 18.71 -11.08 -7.10
CA ARG A 210 18.41 -12.47 -6.75
C ARG A 210 18.72 -13.43 -7.90
N TYR A 211 18.35 -13.06 -9.14
CA TYR A 211 18.59 -13.89 -10.33
C TYR A 211 20.06 -13.90 -10.75
N LEU A 212 20.71 -12.74 -10.82
CA LEU A 212 22.10 -12.61 -11.26
C LEU A 212 23.07 -13.34 -10.34
N ARG A 213 22.79 -13.37 -9.03
CA ARG A 213 23.68 -14.07 -8.10
C ARG A 213 23.70 -15.58 -8.28
N LYS A 214 22.82 -16.20 -9.10
CA LYS A 214 22.74 -17.67 -9.33
C LYS A 214 23.11 -18.49 -8.07
N GLU A 215 22.72 -18.03 -6.90
CA GLU A 215 22.94 -18.75 -5.64
C GLU A 215 21.89 -19.88 -5.63
N VAL A 216 22.26 -20.99 -6.28
CA VAL A 216 21.59 -22.30 -6.22
C VAL A 216 21.53 -22.74 -4.78
#